data_AF-A0A521KQX2-F1
#
_entry.id   AF-A0A521KQX2-F1
#
_cell.length_a   1.000
_cell.length_b   1.000
_cell.length_c   1.000
_cell.angle_alpha   90.00
_cell.angle_beta   90.00
_cell.angle_gamma   90.00
#
_symmetry.space_group_name_H-M   'P 1'
#
loop_
_entity.id
_entity.type
_entity.pdbx_description
1 polymer ?
#
loop_
_entity_poly.entity_id
_entity_poly.type
_entity_poly.pdbx_seq_one_letter_code
_entity_poly.pdbx_strand_id
1 'polypeptide(L)'
;VAARTAAMGFNRLVDRHIDARNPRTRARELPAGKLSPLAVGALVAASSALFVFGAYRLGPLCAWLAPLVLAVLLGYSYAKRFTALAHVWLGLALGLAPLGAWLAVRGRFDGGIAAPLLLSAAVVAWVAGFDVLYACQDQAFDREAGLHSIPARLGIARALRVSEALHVAAFALLAAFAVRGGLSYGTAVALALAALLLVWQHRLVRPDDLSRLDLAFFTLNGWIGFVLLAGVGADLFLRGRPA
;
A
#
# COMPACT_ATOMS: atom_id res chain seq x y z
N VAL A 1 -13.46 2.53 0.37
CA VAL A 1 -13.41 3.94 -0.11
C VAL A 1 -13.18 4.91 1.03
N ALA A 2 -14.09 5.02 2.00
CA ALA A 2 -14.00 5.99 3.11
C ALA A 2 -12.64 6.00 3.85
N ALA A 3 -12.14 4.82 4.25
CA ALA A 3 -10.83 4.70 4.90
C ALA A 3 -9.66 5.27 4.06
N ARG A 4 -9.68 5.02 2.74
CA ARG A 4 -8.67 5.54 1.80
C ARG A 4 -8.77 7.06 1.70
N THR A 5 -9.99 7.60 1.60
CA THR A 5 -10.22 9.05 1.56
C THR A 5 -9.72 9.72 2.84
N ALA A 6 -10.00 9.14 4.01
CA ALA A 6 -9.51 9.64 5.29
C ALA A 6 -7.97 9.63 5.35
N ALA A 7 -7.33 8.51 5.01
CA ALA A 7 -5.87 8.36 5.04
C ALA A 7 -5.15 9.31 4.06
N MET A 8 -5.63 9.44 2.83
CA MET A 8 -5.04 10.35 1.83
C MET A 8 -5.27 11.83 2.19
N GLY A 9 -6.48 12.19 2.62
CA GLY A 9 -6.79 13.54 3.05
C GLY A 9 -5.97 13.96 4.28
N PHE A 10 -5.82 13.05 5.24
CA PHE A 10 -5.04 13.30 6.45
C PHE A 10 -3.54 13.45 6.14
N ASN A 11 -2.99 12.60 5.26
CA ASN A 11 -1.62 12.75 4.80
C ASN A 11 -1.38 14.13 4.17
N ARG A 12 -2.26 14.55 3.24
CA ARG A 12 -2.19 15.88 2.61
C ARG A 12 -2.26 17.00 3.64
N LEU A 13 -3.14 16.87 4.64
CA LEU A 13 -3.31 17.89 5.69
C LEU A 13 -2.08 18.01 6.59
N VAL A 14 -1.54 16.89 7.06
CA VAL A 14 -0.41 16.82 7.99
C VAL A 14 0.90 17.21 7.31
N ASP A 15 1.08 16.85 6.04
CA ASP A 15 2.30 17.13 5.29
C ASP A 15 2.28 18.46 4.53
N ARG A 16 1.19 19.23 4.56
CA ARG A 16 1.02 20.46 3.74
C ARG A 16 2.21 21.43 3.75
N HIS A 17 2.85 21.64 4.91
CA HIS A 17 3.98 22.56 5.07
C HIS A 17 5.31 21.94 4.60
N ILE A 18 5.42 20.61 4.64
CA ILE A 18 6.54 19.87 4.06
C ILE A 18 6.38 19.88 2.55
N ASP A 19 5.18 19.54 2.07
CA ASP A 19 4.85 19.47 0.64
C ASP A 19 5.01 20.83 -0.06
N ALA A 20 4.76 21.94 0.63
CA ALA A 20 4.97 23.30 0.12
C ALA A 20 6.45 23.62 -0.16
N ARG A 21 7.37 22.99 0.58
CA ARG A 21 8.82 23.19 0.43
C ARG A 21 9.44 22.22 -0.59
N ASN A 22 8.79 21.11 -0.90
CA ASN A 22 9.30 20.13 -1.86
C ASN A 22 8.98 20.57 -3.31
N PRO A 23 9.98 20.73 -4.18
CA PRO A 23 9.79 21.14 -5.57
C PRO A 23 8.79 20.29 -6.36
N ARG A 24 8.72 18.99 -6.07
CA ARG A 24 7.82 18.04 -6.74
C ARG A 24 6.36 18.20 -6.30
N THR A 25 6.14 18.61 -5.06
CA THR A 25 4.80 18.57 -4.44
C THR A 25 4.23 19.94 -4.12
N ARG A 26 5.00 21.02 -4.25
CA ARG A 26 4.57 22.40 -4.00
C ARG A 26 3.35 22.84 -4.81
N ALA A 27 3.12 22.20 -5.97
CA ALA A 27 2.00 22.48 -6.86
C ALA A 27 0.70 21.71 -6.52
N ARG A 28 0.74 20.81 -5.52
CA ARG A 28 -0.46 20.11 -5.03
C ARG A 28 -1.49 21.10 -4.49
N GLU A 29 -2.74 20.67 -4.44
CA GLU A 29 -3.89 21.54 -4.19
C GLU A 29 -3.82 22.25 -2.84
N LEU A 30 -3.40 21.55 -1.77
CA LEU A 30 -3.35 22.11 -0.43
C LEU A 30 -2.14 23.05 -0.23
N PRO A 31 -0.90 22.67 -0.61
CA PRO A 31 0.24 23.59 -0.60
C PRO A 31 0.07 24.83 -1.47
N ALA A 32 -0.60 24.69 -2.63
CA ALA A 32 -0.87 25.80 -3.55
C ALA A 32 -2.07 26.68 -3.14
N GLY A 33 -2.72 26.39 -2.00
CA GLY A 33 -3.87 27.16 -1.51
C GLY A 33 -5.16 26.99 -2.32
N LYS A 34 -5.23 26.02 -3.24
CA LYS A 34 -6.43 25.72 -4.05
C LYS A 34 -7.55 25.06 -3.24
N LEU A 35 -7.22 24.47 -2.10
CA LEU A 35 -8.16 23.88 -1.15
C LEU A 35 -7.97 24.46 0.24
N SER A 36 -9.07 24.57 1.00
CA SER A 36 -9.03 24.97 2.40
C SER A 36 -8.58 23.80 3.28
N PRO A 37 -7.62 24.00 4.21
CA PRO A 37 -7.25 23.00 5.21
C PRO A 37 -8.44 22.56 6.08
N LEU A 38 -9.37 23.47 6.36
CA LEU A 38 -10.59 23.16 7.11
C LEU A 38 -11.50 22.23 6.31
N ALA A 39 -11.67 22.47 5.01
CA ALA A 39 -12.47 21.61 4.13
C ALA A 39 -11.88 20.20 4.03
N VAL A 40 -10.55 20.08 3.90
CA VAL A 40 -9.87 18.78 3.91
C VAL A 40 -10.02 18.08 5.26
N GLY A 41 -9.88 18.82 6.37
CA GLY A 41 -10.10 18.30 7.72
C GLY A 41 -11.52 17.77 7.93
N ALA A 42 -12.53 18.50 7.46
CA ALA A 42 -13.93 18.08 7.50
C ALA A 42 -14.16 16.80 6.67
N LEU A 43 -13.57 16.71 5.47
CA LEU A 43 -13.63 15.50 4.65
C LEU A 43 -12.99 14.28 5.34
N VAL A 44 -11.84 14.48 6.01
CA VAL A 44 -11.17 13.42 6.77
C VAL A 44 -12.05 12.95 7.92
N ALA A 45 -12.65 13.87 8.69
CA ALA A 45 -13.55 13.53 9.79
C ALA A 45 -14.79 12.78 9.29
N ALA A 46 -15.44 13.29 8.25
CA ALA A 46 -16.62 12.66 7.64
C ALA A 46 -16.30 11.25 7.08
N SER A 47 -15.17 11.12 6.38
CA SER A 47 -14.72 9.83 5.84
C SER A 47 -14.35 8.83 6.94
N SER A 48 -13.76 9.30 8.03
CA SER A 48 -13.45 8.47 9.21
C SER A 48 -14.73 7.97 9.88
N ALA A 49 -15.72 8.85 10.08
CA ALA A 49 -17.01 8.49 10.62
C ALA A 49 -17.75 7.48 9.72
N LEU A 50 -17.74 7.70 8.40
CA LEU A 50 -18.33 6.78 7.43
C LEU A 50 -17.64 5.40 7.43
N PHE A 51 -16.32 5.37 7.61
CA PHE A 51 -15.59 4.11 7.74
C PHE A 51 -16.00 3.34 9.00
N VAL A 52 -16.02 4.00 10.16
CA VAL A 52 -16.42 3.39 11.43
C VAL A 52 -17.87 2.93 11.38
N PHE A 53 -18.76 3.73 10.81
CA PHE A 53 -20.15 3.35 10.60
C PHE A 53 -20.26 2.13 9.69
N GLY A 54 -19.56 2.09 8.56
CA GLY A 54 -19.53 0.92 7.68
C GLY A 54 -19.03 -0.34 8.38
N ALA A 55 -17.96 -0.24 9.18
CA ALA A 55 -17.44 -1.34 9.97
C ALA A 55 -18.43 -1.82 11.04
N TYR A 56 -19.16 -0.89 11.68
CA TYR A 56 -20.25 -1.21 12.60
C TYR A 56 -21.37 -2.02 11.92
N ARG A 57 -21.72 -1.67 10.68
CA ARG A 57 -22.73 -2.41 9.90
C ARG A 57 -22.28 -3.82 9.48
N LEU A 58 -20.97 -4.10 9.46
CA LEU A 58 -20.43 -5.43 9.13
C LEU A 58 -20.42 -6.39 10.33
N GLY A 59 -20.40 -5.88 11.56
CA GLY A 59 -20.51 -6.71 12.76
C GLY A 59 -19.70 -6.18 13.96
N PRO A 60 -19.92 -6.74 15.16
CA PRO A 60 -19.33 -6.22 16.40
C PRO A 60 -17.79 -6.27 16.39
N LEU A 61 -17.20 -7.33 15.84
CA LEU A 61 -15.74 -7.45 15.73
C LEU A 61 -15.15 -6.35 14.82
N CYS A 62 -15.77 -6.10 13.66
CA CYS A 62 -15.34 -5.04 12.75
C CYS A 62 -15.49 -3.66 13.39
N ALA A 63 -16.60 -3.42 14.11
CA ALA A 63 -16.84 -2.18 14.85
C ALA A 63 -15.72 -1.90 15.86
N TRP A 64 -15.34 -2.93 16.64
CA TRP A 64 -14.33 -2.82 17.68
C TRP A 64 -12.92 -2.58 17.11
N LEU A 65 -12.60 -3.19 15.97
CA LEU A 65 -11.30 -3.02 15.30
C LEU A 65 -11.19 -1.72 14.50
N ALA A 66 -12.31 -1.11 14.09
CA ALA A 66 -12.29 0.05 13.19
C ALA A 66 -11.49 1.25 13.73
N PRO A 67 -11.61 1.65 15.01
CA PRO A 67 -10.78 2.72 15.58
C PRO A 67 -9.28 2.41 15.53
N LEU A 68 -8.90 1.14 15.79
CA LEU A 68 -7.50 0.71 15.74
C LEU A 68 -6.97 0.76 14.31
N VAL A 69 -7.75 0.27 13.33
CA VAL A 69 -7.39 0.35 11.90
C VAL A 69 -7.23 1.80 11.49
N LEU A 70 -8.16 2.68 11.88
CA LEU A 70 -8.07 4.11 11.56
C LEU A 70 -6.82 4.75 12.18
N ALA A 71 -6.46 4.40 13.42
CA ALA A 71 -5.24 4.89 14.06
C ALA A 71 -3.97 4.51 13.26
N VAL A 72 -3.89 3.28 12.74
CA VAL A 72 -2.79 2.86 11.86
C VAL A 72 -2.78 3.65 10.54
N LEU A 73 -3.96 3.83 9.93
CA LEU A 73 -4.15 4.53 8.64
C LEU A 73 -3.90 6.03 8.70
N LEU A 74 -4.14 6.68 9.84
CA LEU A 74 -3.83 8.10 10.01
C LEU A 74 -2.39 8.25 10.52
N GLY A 75 -1.97 7.37 11.43
CA GLY A 75 -0.66 7.39 12.08
C GLY A 75 0.52 7.31 11.11
N TYR A 76 0.41 6.57 10.00
CA TYR A 76 1.52 6.46 9.04
C TYR A 76 1.98 7.82 8.50
N SER A 77 1.07 8.81 8.43
CA SER A 77 1.39 10.16 7.93
C SER A 77 2.45 10.86 8.77
N TYR A 78 2.62 10.46 10.03
CA TYR A 78 3.66 10.98 10.91
C TYR A 78 4.98 10.21 10.83
N ALA A 79 4.99 8.98 10.31
CA ALA A 79 6.12 8.05 10.42
C ALA A 79 7.44 8.64 9.91
N LYS A 80 7.40 9.37 8.78
CA LYS A 80 8.60 10.00 8.17
C LYS A 80 9.30 11.03 9.06
N ARG A 81 8.65 11.49 10.14
CA ARG A 81 9.23 12.45 11.10
C ARG A 81 10.12 11.77 12.14
N PHE A 82 10.05 10.44 12.31
CA PHE A 82 10.84 9.73 13.33
C PHE A 82 11.41 8.38 12.88
N THR A 83 10.97 7.79 11.75
CA THR A 83 11.47 6.49 11.30
C THR A 83 11.57 6.37 9.79
N ALA A 84 12.62 5.72 9.29
CA ALA A 84 12.72 5.34 7.88
C ALA A 84 11.84 4.14 7.51
N LEU A 85 11.22 3.48 8.50
CA LEU A 85 10.26 2.39 8.28
C LEU A 85 8.86 2.91 7.90
N ALA A 86 8.72 4.18 7.53
CA ALA A 86 7.47 4.76 7.03
C ALA A 86 6.88 3.94 5.86
N HIS A 87 7.74 3.41 4.98
CA HIS A 87 7.34 2.53 3.87
C HIS A 87 6.68 1.24 4.35
N VAL A 88 7.20 0.63 5.43
CA VAL A 88 6.62 -0.58 6.04
C VAL A 88 5.33 -0.25 6.77
N TRP A 89 5.24 0.90 7.41
CA TRP A 89 3.98 1.37 8.04
C TRP A 89 2.90 1.60 6.99
N LEU A 90 3.21 2.25 5.87
CA LEU A 90 2.29 2.37 4.74
C LEU A 90 1.86 0.99 4.23
N GLY A 91 2.81 0.07 4.12
CA GLY A 91 2.53 -1.32 3.79
C GLY A 91 1.57 -1.98 4.77
N LEU A 92 1.77 -1.81 6.08
CA LEU A 92 0.86 -2.29 7.11
C LEU A 92 -0.54 -1.69 6.95
N ALA A 93 -0.66 -0.39 6.70
CA ALA A 93 -1.96 0.27 6.52
C ALA A 93 -2.77 -0.35 5.37
N LEU A 94 -2.13 -0.69 4.25
CA LEU A 94 -2.78 -1.37 3.12
C LEU A 94 -2.95 -2.88 3.39
N GLY A 95 -1.99 -3.50 4.06
CA GLY A 95 -1.99 -4.90 4.44
C GLY A 95 -3.10 -5.27 5.44
N LEU A 96 -3.71 -4.29 6.11
CA LEU A 96 -4.92 -4.54 6.91
C LEU A 96 -6.16 -4.85 6.07
N ALA A 97 -6.17 -4.54 4.77
CA ALA A 97 -7.36 -4.72 3.94
C ALA A 97 -7.77 -6.19 3.72
N PRO A 98 -6.87 -7.14 3.38
CA PRO A 98 -7.23 -8.56 3.28
C PRO A 98 -7.74 -9.14 4.61
N LEU A 99 -7.13 -8.78 5.74
CA LEU A 99 -7.61 -9.16 7.08
C LEU A 99 -8.99 -8.57 7.38
N GLY A 100 -9.20 -7.29 7.08
CA GLY A 100 -10.50 -6.63 7.24
C GLY A 100 -11.59 -7.30 6.41
N ALA A 101 -11.29 -7.66 5.16
CA ALA A 101 -12.22 -8.39 4.29
C ALA A 101 -12.56 -9.78 4.86
N TRP A 102 -11.57 -10.52 5.36
CA TRP A 102 -11.79 -11.82 6.00
C TRP A 102 -12.71 -11.70 7.22
N LEU A 103 -12.41 -10.76 8.12
CA LEU A 103 -13.20 -10.56 9.34
C LEU A 103 -14.61 -10.03 9.06
N ALA A 104 -14.78 -9.23 8.00
CA ALA A 104 -16.09 -8.77 7.56
C ALA A 104 -17.00 -9.91 7.07
N VAL A 105 -16.42 -10.94 6.45
CA VAL A 105 -17.16 -12.10 5.94
C VAL A 105 -17.35 -13.17 7.02
N ARG A 106 -16.32 -13.43 7.82
CA ARG A 106 -16.31 -14.56 8.77
C ARG A 106 -16.80 -14.17 10.17
N GLY A 107 -16.70 -12.91 10.55
CA GLY A 107 -17.11 -12.40 11.86
C GLY A 107 -16.27 -12.87 13.05
N ARG A 108 -15.18 -13.64 12.82
CA ARG A 108 -14.35 -14.23 13.89
C ARG A 108 -12.93 -14.51 13.43
N PHE A 109 -12.02 -14.61 14.39
CA PHE A 109 -10.71 -15.22 14.21
C PHE A 109 -10.88 -16.74 14.26
N ASP A 110 -10.70 -17.43 13.12
CA ASP A 110 -10.70 -18.89 13.05
C ASP A 110 -9.41 -19.40 12.37
N GLY A 111 -9.21 -20.71 12.33
CA GLY A 111 -7.99 -21.33 11.76
C GLY A 111 -7.78 -21.03 10.25
N GLY A 112 -8.79 -20.50 9.55
CA GLY A 112 -8.67 -20.05 8.16
C GLY A 112 -7.88 -18.75 8.00
N ILE A 113 -7.61 -18.02 9.10
CA ILE A 113 -6.92 -16.72 9.05
C ILE A 113 -5.48 -16.77 8.51
N ALA A 114 -4.87 -17.95 8.42
CA ALA A 114 -3.53 -18.11 7.85
C ALA A 114 -3.46 -17.60 6.39
N ALA A 115 -4.49 -17.83 5.57
CA ALA A 115 -4.51 -17.36 4.18
C ALA A 115 -4.54 -15.82 4.06
N PRO A 116 -5.48 -15.09 4.69
CA PRO A 116 -5.45 -13.63 4.65
C PRO A 116 -4.22 -13.03 5.34
N LEU A 117 -3.61 -13.70 6.34
CA LEU A 117 -2.33 -13.25 6.90
C LEU A 117 -1.19 -13.29 5.89
N LEU A 118 -1.07 -14.38 5.11
CA LEU A 118 -0.07 -14.48 4.03
C LEU A 118 -0.30 -13.38 2.98
N LEU A 119 -1.55 -13.19 2.56
CA LEU A 119 -1.90 -12.15 1.60
C LEU A 119 -1.63 -10.74 2.15
N SER A 120 -1.96 -10.49 3.42
CA SER A 120 -1.66 -9.23 4.10
C SER A 120 -0.16 -8.97 4.17
N ALA A 121 0.64 -9.96 4.58
CA ALA A 121 2.09 -9.83 4.62
C ALA A 121 2.68 -9.59 3.22
N ALA A 122 2.14 -10.25 2.19
CA ALA A 122 2.50 -9.99 0.81
C ALA A 122 2.22 -8.54 0.41
N VAL A 123 1.04 -8.01 0.77
CA VAL A 123 0.68 -6.60 0.54
C VAL A 123 1.62 -5.66 1.31
N VAL A 124 1.97 -5.95 2.56
CA VAL A 124 2.93 -5.11 3.30
C VAL A 124 4.27 -5.03 2.58
N ALA A 125 4.84 -6.19 2.19
CA ALA A 125 6.12 -6.26 1.52
C ALA A 125 6.07 -5.59 0.14
N TRP A 126 5.00 -5.85 -0.63
CA TRP A 126 4.78 -5.21 -1.93
C TRP A 126 4.72 -3.70 -1.81
N VAL A 127 3.91 -3.22 -0.87
CA VAL A 127 3.66 -1.79 -0.70
C VAL A 127 4.90 -1.06 -0.24
N ALA A 128 5.60 -1.62 0.75
CA ALA A 128 6.87 -1.09 1.21
C ALA A 128 7.90 -1.07 0.07
N GLY A 129 7.99 -2.15 -0.72
CA GLY A 129 8.89 -2.25 -1.86
C GLY A 129 8.68 -1.13 -2.87
N PHE A 130 7.44 -0.91 -3.31
CA PHE A 130 7.18 0.16 -4.28
C PHE A 130 7.37 1.55 -3.66
N ASP A 131 6.99 1.75 -2.39
CA ASP A 131 7.04 3.08 -1.77
C ASP A 131 8.49 3.53 -1.59
N VAL A 132 9.41 2.58 -1.36
CA VAL A 132 10.85 2.82 -1.38
C VAL A 132 11.33 3.28 -2.77
N LEU A 133 10.85 2.67 -3.86
CA LEU A 133 11.17 3.14 -5.22
C LEU A 133 10.66 4.57 -5.40
N TYR A 134 9.39 4.80 -5.10
CA TYR A 134 8.76 6.11 -5.31
C TYR A 134 9.45 7.22 -4.51
N ALA A 135 9.85 6.93 -3.27
CA ALA A 135 10.57 7.86 -2.42
C ALA A 135 11.98 8.20 -2.90
N CYS A 136 12.56 7.45 -3.86
CA CYS A 136 13.85 7.82 -4.45
C CYS A 136 13.78 9.19 -5.15
N GLN A 137 12.61 9.62 -5.64
CA GLN A 137 12.40 10.94 -6.22
C GLN A 137 12.59 12.09 -5.20
N ASP A 138 12.32 11.83 -3.93
CA ASP A 138 12.37 12.82 -2.86
C ASP A 138 13.65 12.74 -2.02
N GLN A 139 14.64 11.92 -2.44
CA GLN A 139 15.82 11.61 -1.62
C GLN A 139 16.58 12.87 -1.15
N ALA A 140 16.86 13.80 -2.06
CA ALA A 140 17.61 15.02 -1.73
C ALA A 140 16.81 15.92 -0.79
N PHE A 141 15.52 16.12 -1.09
CA PHE A 141 14.62 16.92 -0.27
C PHE A 141 14.44 16.33 1.12
N ASP A 142 14.20 15.03 1.24
CA ASP A 142 14.02 14.34 2.52
C ASP A 142 15.27 14.52 3.40
N ARG A 143 16.47 14.45 2.80
CA ARG A 143 17.74 14.64 3.51
C ARG A 143 17.90 16.07 4.01
N GLU A 144 17.61 17.06 3.16
CA GLU A 144 17.70 18.48 3.50
C GLU A 144 16.66 18.88 4.56
N ALA A 145 15.44 18.36 4.45
CA ALA A 145 14.34 18.65 5.36
C ALA A 145 14.40 17.85 6.68
N GLY A 146 15.42 17.01 6.88
CA GLY A 146 15.58 16.18 8.07
C GLY A 146 14.53 15.07 8.22
N LEU A 147 13.93 14.63 7.11
CA LEU A 147 12.95 13.55 7.08
C LEU A 147 13.63 12.18 7.01
N HIS A 148 12.91 11.15 7.46
CA HIS A 148 13.40 9.79 7.46
C HIS A 148 12.70 8.95 6.39
N SER A 149 13.46 8.61 5.35
CA SER A 149 13.08 7.62 4.34
C SER A 149 14.27 6.68 4.08
N ILE A 150 13.98 5.48 3.56
CA ILE A 150 15.03 4.52 3.20
C ILE A 150 16.02 5.13 2.18
N PRO A 151 15.57 5.81 1.10
CA PRO A 151 16.48 6.49 0.17
C PRO A 151 17.31 7.59 0.83
N ALA A 152 16.73 8.42 1.70
CA ALA A 152 17.46 9.49 2.39
C ALA A 152 18.58 8.94 3.30
N ARG A 153 18.34 7.80 3.96
CA ARG A 153 19.32 7.17 4.87
C ARG A 153 20.36 6.32 4.13
N LEU A 154 19.97 5.53 3.14
CA LEU A 154 20.83 4.52 2.53
C LEU A 154 21.40 4.92 1.17
N GLY A 155 20.86 5.95 0.52
CA GLY A 155 21.15 6.26 -0.88
C GLY A 155 20.27 5.48 -1.86
N ILE A 156 20.07 6.01 -3.07
CA ILE A 156 19.21 5.41 -4.10
C ILE A 156 19.62 3.97 -4.39
N ALA A 157 20.90 3.70 -4.69
CA ALA A 157 21.35 2.36 -5.06
C ALA A 157 21.09 1.27 -3.99
N ARG A 158 21.16 1.62 -2.69
CA ARG A 158 20.81 0.67 -1.61
C ARG A 158 19.30 0.59 -1.41
N ALA A 159 18.58 1.70 -1.59
CA ALA A 159 17.12 1.71 -1.52
C ALA A 159 16.48 0.84 -2.62
N LEU A 160 17.00 0.87 -3.85
CA LEU A 160 16.55 -0.02 -4.93
C LEU A 160 16.72 -1.49 -4.55
N ARG A 161 17.87 -1.88 -3.97
CA ARG A 161 18.09 -3.26 -3.48
C ARG A 161 17.13 -3.65 -2.35
N VAL A 162 16.81 -2.73 -1.44
CA VAL A 162 15.80 -2.97 -0.40
C VAL A 162 14.42 -3.18 -1.03
N SER A 163 14.07 -2.39 -2.04
CA SER A 163 12.83 -2.56 -2.80
C SER A 163 12.77 -3.92 -3.50
N GLU A 164 13.85 -4.35 -4.16
CA GLU A 164 13.94 -5.67 -4.79
C GLU A 164 13.71 -6.79 -3.76
N ALA A 165 14.40 -6.73 -2.63
CA ALA A 165 14.25 -7.73 -1.56
C ALA A 165 12.81 -7.80 -1.02
N LEU A 166 12.17 -6.64 -0.80
CA LEU A 166 10.78 -6.56 -0.36
C LEU A 166 9.81 -7.14 -1.40
N HIS A 167 10.02 -6.88 -2.69
CA HIS A 167 9.19 -7.45 -3.73
C HIS A 167 9.41 -8.97 -3.91
N VAL A 168 10.64 -9.46 -3.77
CA VAL A 168 10.91 -10.92 -3.75
C VAL A 168 10.17 -11.57 -2.59
N ALA A 169 10.22 -10.97 -1.39
CA ALA A 169 9.46 -11.46 -0.24
C ALA A 169 7.95 -11.43 -0.50
N ALA A 170 7.44 -10.37 -1.13
CA ALA A 170 6.03 -10.28 -1.51
C ALA A 170 5.61 -11.43 -2.46
N PHE A 171 6.43 -11.73 -3.46
CA PHE A 171 6.17 -12.85 -4.39
C PHE A 171 6.20 -14.21 -3.69
N ALA A 172 7.16 -14.44 -2.79
CA ALA A 172 7.21 -15.67 -2.00
C ALA A 172 5.95 -15.84 -1.13
N LEU A 173 5.46 -14.75 -0.53
CA LEU A 173 4.23 -14.74 0.27
C LEU A 173 2.97 -14.94 -0.58
N LEU A 174 2.91 -14.36 -1.79
CA LEU A 174 1.82 -14.61 -2.75
C LEU A 174 1.80 -16.07 -3.23
N ALA A 175 2.97 -16.66 -3.50
CA ALA A 175 3.07 -18.07 -3.85
C ALA A 175 2.62 -18.97 -2.68
N ALA A 176 3.03 -18.66 -1.45
CA ALA A 176 2.58 -19.37 -0.26
C ALA A 176 1.05 -19.24 -0.06
N PHE A 177 0.50 -18.05 -0.28
CA PHE A 177 -0.96 -17.83 -0.28
C PHE A 177 -1.66 -18.69 -1.33
N ALA A 178 -1.13 -18.74 -2.55
CA ALA A 178 -1.69 -19.54 -3.64
C ALA A 178 -1.70 -21.03 -3.28
N VAL A 179 -0.58 -21.58 -2.83
CA VAL A 179 -0.49 -22.98 -2.38
C VAL A 179 -1.46 -23.27 -1.23
N ARG A 180 -1.56 -22.36 -0.25
CA ARG A 180 -2.45 -22.52 0.91
C ARG A 180 -3.94 -22.44 0.55
N GLY A 181 -4.29 -21.58 -0.41
CA GLY A 181 -5.63 -21.50 -0.99
C GLY A 181 -5.91 -22.64 -1.98
N GLY A 182 -4.93 -23.53 -2.17
CA GLY A 182 -4.94 -24.61 -3.14
C GLY A 182 -5.04 -24.13 -4.58
N LEU A 183 -4.77 -22.85 -4.88
CA LEU A 183 -4.93 -22.19 -6.18
C LEU A 183 -4.07 -22.86 -7.27
N SER A 184 -4.51 -22.79 -8.52
CA SER A 184 -4.07 -23.66 -9.62
C SER A 184 -3.48 -22.85 -10.77
N TYR A 185 -3.79 -23.23 -12.01
CA TYR A 185 -3.14 -22.74 -13.21
C TYR A 185 -3.40 -21.24 -13.45
N GLY A 186 -4.61 -20.74 -13.20
CA GLY A 186 -4.94 -19.33 -13.40
C GLY A 186 -4.08 -18.42 -12.52
N THR A 187 -3.92 -18.77 -11.25
CA THR A 187 -3.08 -18.02 -10.31
C THR A 187 -1.59 -18.17 -10.65
N ALA A 188 -1.15 -19.36 -11.05
CA ALA A 188 0.25 -19.59 -11.45
C ALA A 188 0.65 -18.71 -12.66
N VAL A 189 -0.20 -18.67 -13.70
CA VAL A 189 0.01 -17.82 -14.88
C VAL A 189 0.02 -16.34 -14.48
N ALA A 190 -0.92 -15.91 -13.64
CA ALA A 190 -0.95 -14.52 -13.17
C ALA A 190 0.29 -14.13 -12.36
N LEU A 191 0.80 -15.02 -11.49
CA LEU A 191 2.04 -14.79 -10.77
C LEU A 191 3.23 -14.71 -11.71
N ALA A 192 3.32 -15.57 -12.73
CA ALA A 192 4.39 -15.49 -13.72
C ALA A 192 4.36 -14.16 -14.50
N LEU A 193 3.17 -13.74 -14.98
CA LEU A 193 3.00 -12.46 -15.66
C LEU A 193 3.34 -11.27 -14.76
N ALA A 194 2.87 -11.29 -13.50
CA ALA A 194 3.20 -10.26 -12.53
C ALA A 194 4.72 -10.20 -12.27
N ALA A 195 5.41 -11.35 -12.21
CA ALA A 195 6.86 -11.40 -12.03
C ALA A 195 7.61 -10.78 -13.22
N LEU A 196 7.16 -11.04 -14.46
CA LEU A 196 7.73 -10.42 -15.66
C LEU A 196 7.57 -8.89 -15.64
N LEU A 197 6.38 -8.40 -15.29
CA LEU A 197 6.11 -6.97 -15.15
C LEU A 197 6.98 -6.33 -14.06
N LEU A 198 7.16 -7.01 -12.92
CA LEU A 198 8.00 -6.53 -11.84
C LEU A 198 9.50 -6.50 -12.21
N VAL A 199 10.00 -7.54 -12.88
CA VAL A 199 11.37 -7.55 -13.39
C VAL A 199 11.58 -6.41 -14.39
N TRP A 200 10.59 -6.16 -15.25
CA TRP A 200 10.65 -5.03 -16.17
C TRP A 200 10.67 -3.69 -15.43
N GLN A 201 9.86 -3.52 -14.39
CA GLN A 201 9.85 -2.34 -13.53
C GLN A 201 11.23 -2.03 -12.93
N HIS A 202 11.88 -3.03 -12.31
CA HIS A 202 13.21 -2.84 -11.71
C HIS A 202 14.31 -2.61 -12.75
N ARG A 203 14.15 -3.10 -13.99
CA ARG A 203 15.08 -2.80 -15.09
C ARG A 203 14.93 -1.38 -15.65
N LEU A 204 13.72 -0.80 -15.54
CA LEU A 204 13.43 0.56 -16.00
C LEU A 204 13.95 1.64 -15.05
N VAL A 205 14.02 1.35 -13.75
CA VAL A 205 14.47 2.30 -12.73
C VAL A 205 15.92 2.01 -12.39
N ARG A 206 16.81 2.96 -12.69
CA ARG A 206 18.25 2.83 -12.41
C ARG A 206 18.70 3.86 -11.39
N PRO A 207 19.75 3.61 -10.60
CA PRO A 207 20.23 4.59 -9.61
C PRO A 207 20.58 5.96 -10.20
N ASP A 208 21.01 5.97 -11.46
CA ASP A 208 21.45 7.11 -12.26
C ASP A 208 20.34 7.70 -13.15
N ASP A 209 19.22 6.99 -13.33
CA ASP A 209 18.09 7.44 -14.16
C ASP A 209 16.74 7.05 -13.53
N LEU A 210 16.09 8.05 -12.92
CA LEU A 210 14.75 7.95 -12.35
C LEU A 210 13.64 8.49 -13.28
N SER A 211 13.97 8.87 -14.53
CA SER A 211 13.03 9.52 -15.45
C SER A 211 11.79 8.68 -15.79
N ARG A 212 11.92 7.35 -15.70
CA ARG A 212 10.84 6.39 -16.03
C ARG A 212 10.05 5.92 -14.81
N LEU A 213 10.31 6.49 -13.64
CA LEU A 213 9.73 6.01 -12.39
C LEU A 213 8.20 6.14 -12.36
N ASP A 214 7.64 7.20 -12.94
CA ASP A 214 6.18 7.39 -12.98
C ASP A 214 5.47 6.39 -13.91
N LEU A 215 6.09 6.01 -15.04
CA LEU A 215 5.59 4.94 -15.92
C LEU A 215 5.62 3.58 -15.21
N ALA A 216 6.76 3.27 -14.59
CA ALA A 216 6.93 2.10 -13.75
C ALA A 216 5.90 2.05 -12.61
N PHE A 217 5.60 3.19 -12.00
CA PHE A 217 4.70 3.32 -10.87
C PHE A 217 3.22 3.21 -11.29
N PHE A 218 2.73 4.12 -12.14
CA PHE A 218 1.28 4.25 -12.39
C PHE A 218 0.75 3.17 -13.34
N THR A 219 1.55 2.73 -14.32
CA THR A 219 1.07 1.80 -15.34
C THR A 219 1.29 0.35 -14.91
N LEU A 220 2.51 -0.02 -14.53
CA LEU A 220 2.83 -1.44 -14.28
C LEU A 220 2.17 -1.96 -13.00
N ASN A 221 2.21 -1.22 -11.89
CA ASN A 221 1.55 -1.67 -10.65
C ASN A 221 0.03 -1.76 -10.79
N GLY A 222 -0.58 -0.89 -11.58
CA GLY A 222 -2.01 -0.98 -11.90
C GLY A 222 -2.34 -2.29 -12.63
N TRP A 223 -1.58 -2.63 -13.68
CA TRP A 223 -1.76 -3.87 -14.43
C TRP A 223 -1.54 -5.13 -13.62
N ILE A 224 -0.53 -5.15 -12.74
CA ILE A 224 -0.27 -6.30 -11.86
C ILE A 224 -1.51 -6.63 -11.03
N GLY A 225 -2.17 -5.62 -10.46
CA GLY A 225 -3.41 -5.83 -9.69
C GLY A 225 -4.51 -6.50 -10.51
N PHE A 226 -4.72 -6.07 -11.76
CA PHE A 226 -5.70 -6.67 -12.66
C PHE A 226 -5.32 -8.09 -13.09
N VAL A 227 -4.05 -8.34 -13.37
CA VAL A 227 -3.55 -9.67 -13.73
C VAL A 227 -3.76 -10.66 -12.59
N LEU A 228 -3.39 -10.29 -11.35
CA LEU A 228 -3.60 -11.13 -10.17
C LEU A 228 -5.09 -11.38 -9.91
N LEU A 229 -5.92 -10.33 -10.01
CA LEU A 229 -7.38 -10.47 -9.85
C LEU A 229 -7.97 -11.42 -10.89
N ALA A 230 -7.58 -11.29 -12.16
CA ALA A 230 -8.07 -12.13 -13.24
C ALA A 230 -7.66 -13.60 -13.06
N GLY A 231 -6.40 -13.86 -12.68
CA GLY A 231 -5.90 -15.22 -12.47
C GLY A 231 -6.54 -15.92 -11.28
N VAL A 232 -6.61 -15.25 -10.14
CA VAL A 232 -7.29 -15.78 -8.94
C VAL A 232 -8.79 -15.94 -9.20
N GLY A 233 -9.42 -14.96 -9.83
CA GLY A 233 -10.83 -15.02 -10.21
C GLY A 233 -11.14 -16.18 -11.15
N ALA A 234 -10.29 -16.43 -12.15
CA ALA A 234 -10.42 -17.56 -13.06
C ALA A 234 -10.30 -18.90 -12.33
N ASP A 235 -9.31 -19.05 -11.43
CA ASP A 235 -9.20 -20.26 -10.62
C ASP A 235 -10.44 -20.49 -9.74
N LEU A 236 -10.94 -19.44 -9.08
CA LEU A 236 -12.13 -19.55 -8.22
C LEU A 236 -13.39 -19.87 -9.03
N PHE A 237 -13.52 -19.32 -10.24
CA PHE A 237 -14.64 -19.61 -11.14
C PHE A 237 -14.60 -21.06 -11.65
N LEU A 238 -13.43 -21.51 -12.11
CA LEU A 238 -13.24 -22.85 -12.69
C LEU A 238 -13.34 -23.98 -11.65
N ARG A 239 -13.05 -23.70 -10.37
CA ARG A 239 -13.19 -24.68 -9.28
C ARG A 239 -14.64 -25.07 -8.98
N GLY A 240 -15.61 -24.25 -9.37
CA GLY A 240 -16.99 -24.38 -8.88
C GLY A 240 -17.10 -24.10 -7.38
N ARG A 241 -18.30 -23.79 -6.90
CA ARG A 241 -18.55 -23.69 -5.46
C ARG A 241 -18.28 -25.08 -4.84
N PRO A 242 -17.51 -25.19 -3.74
CA PRO A 242 -17.60 -26.40 -2.93
C PRO A 242 -19.07 -26.55 -2.53
N ALA A 243 -19.64 -27.72 -2.85
CA ALA A 243 -20.98 -28.12 -2.42
C ALA A 243 -21.08 -28.12 -0.89
#